data_AF-A0A937DSA9-F1
#
_entry.id   AF-A0A937DSA9-F1
#
_cell.length_a   1.000
_cell.length_b   1.000
_cell.length_c   1.000
_cell.angle_alpha   90.00
_cell.angle_beta   90.00
_cell.angle_gamma   90.00
#
_symmetry.space_group_name_H-M   'P 1'
#
loop_
_entity.id
_entity.type
_entity.pdbx_description
1 polymer ?
#
loop_
_entity_poly.entity_id
_entity_poly.type
_entity_poly.pdbx_seq_one_letter_code
_entity_poly.pdbx_strand_id
1 'polypeptide(L)'
;MHQAGFVVPKFGLEALGLKNLGNVYWNLQVPSLYEEAVRRREGVVAEGGALVVRTGIHTGRSPNDKFIVEDGESKGRIDWGKTNKPIAPDRYRALYNRMIGYAQRRDLFVRDCWAGADPAHRIGVRVVNETAWHNLFARNMFLRPKPEELEGFKPEFTILNLPGFQADPALDGTASDCAILVNFTDRVVAICGTWYAGEIKKSVFTILNYLLPDKNVLPMHASANVGPKNDVAIFFGLSGTGKTTLARHFAGHVDGDVQFAPSTGKAAQGLRSKGASNARTIHSLIYRPRGEEAVEDETTGKTTMSPTFAINRQSPVARAKLVVVDECSMVDEELG
;
A
#
# COMPACT_ATOMS: atom_id res chain seq x y z
N MET A 1 25.36 6.67 -1.25
CA MET A 1 24.01 6.10 -1.39
C MET A 1 24.12 4.97 -2.38
N HIS A 2 23.94 3.74 -1.92
CA HIS A 2 23.85 2.59 -2.83
C HIS A 2 22.40 2.46 -3.28
N GLN A 3 22.19 2.39 -4.60
CA GLN A 3 20.86 2.19 -5.18
C GLN A 3 20.80 0.77 -5.75
N ALA A 4 19.86 -0.02 -5.25
CA ALA A 4 19.67 -1.41 -5.67
C ALA A 4 18.21 -1.63 -6.05
N GLY A 5 17.94 -2.43 -7.08
CA GLY A 5 16.56 -2.64 -7.50
C GLY A 5 16.45 -3.32 -8.86
N PHE A 6 15.23 -3.76 -9.19
CA PHE A 6 14.97 -4.41 -10.48
C PHE A 6 15.18 -3.44 -11.65
N VAL A 7 14.65 -2.22 -11.52
CA VAL A 7 14.90 -1.07 -12.41
C VAL A 7 14.95 0.18 -11.55
N VAL A 8 16.00 0.99 -11.74
CA VAL A 8 16.13 2.32 -11.11
C VAL A 8 15.65 3.37 -12.12
N PRO A 9 14.59 4.13 -11.81
CA PRO A 9 14.02 5.13 -12.72
C PRO A 9 14.93 6.35 -12.88
N LYS A 10 14.81 7.06 -14.01
CA LYS A 10 15.54 8.31 -14.28
C LYS A 10 15.18 9.44 -13.32
N PHE A 11 13.93 9.50 -12.90
CA PHE A 11 13.45 10.48 -11.93
C PHE A 11 13.65 9.90 -10.53
N GLY A 12 14.60 10.45 -9.77
CA GLY A 12 14.98 9.97 -8.44
C GLY A 12 14.15 10.57 -7.29
N LEU A 13 14.76 10.70 -6.11
CA LEU A 13 14.12 11.19 -4.88
C LEU A 13 14.47 12.65 -4.54
N GLU A 14 15.26 13.31 -5.39
CA GLU A 14 15.83 14.63 -5.15
C GLU A 14 14.74 15.70 -4.98
N ALA A 15 13.65 15.57 -5.74
CA ALA A 15 12.50 16.47 -5.67
C ALA A 15 11.78 16.44 -4.31
N LEU A 16 11.96 15.38 -3.51
CA LEU A 16 11.43 15.28 -2.15
C LEU A 16 12.31 15.99 -1.11
N GLY A 17 13.46 16.53 -1.51
CA GLY A 17 14.43 17.12 -0.59
C GLY A 17 15.23 16.08 0.23
N LEU A 18 15.05 14.79 -0.04
CA LEU A 18 15.80 13.70 0.59
C LEU A 18 17.29 13.78 0.21
N LYS A 19 18.16 13.69 1.21
CA LYS A 19 19.63 13.77 1.07
C LYS A 19 20.30 12.74 1.97
N ASN A 20 21.56 12.42 1.71
CA ASN A 20 22.42 11.53 2.51
C ASN A 20 21.72 10.27 3.02
N LEU A 21 20.90 9.62 2.19
CA LEU A 21 20.25 8.35 2.54
C LEU A 21 21.29 7.24 2.65
N GLY A 22 20.91 6.17 3.35
CA GLY A 22 21.64 4.90 3.34
C GLY A 22 21.49 4.21 1.97
N ASN A 23 20.87 3.04 1.97
CA ASN A 23 20.50 2.32 0.76
C ASN A 23 19.12 2.74 0.25
N VAL A 24 18.94 2.78 -1.06
CA VAL A 24 17.63 2.99 -1.69
C VAL A 24 17.29 1.78 -2.53
N TYR A 25 16.23 1.07 -2.13
CA TYR A 25 15.78 -0.17 -2.76
C TYR A 25 14.60 0.08 -3.68
N TRP A 26 14.83 0.01 -4.99
CA TRP A 26 13.85 0.32 -6.03
C TRP A 26 13.11 -0.92 -6.52
N ASN A 27 11.79 -0.88 -6.46
CA ASN A 27 10.91 -1.82 -7.14
C ASN A 27 11.21 -3.30 -6.85
N LEU A 28 11.71 -3.63 -5.64
CA LEU A 28 12.09 -4.99 -5.26
C LEU A 28 10.99 -6.02 -5.53
N GLN A 29 11.36 -7.26 -5.86
CA GLN A 29 10.38 -8.32 -6.04
C GLN A 29 9.93 -8.90 -4.68
N VAL A 30 8.83 -9.66 -4.69
CA VAL A 30 8.23 -10.24 -3.48
C VAL A 30 9.25 -11.03 -2.63
N PRO A 31 10.09 -11.91 -3.21
CA PRO A 31 11.08 -12.65 -2.41
C PRO A 31 12.05 -11.73 -1.66
N SER A 32 12.63 -10.75 -2.35
CA SER A 32 13.56 -9.78 -1.75
C SER A 32 12.88 -8.93 -0.66
N LEU A 33 11.62 -8.56 -0.85
CA LEU A 33 10.86 -7.84 0.17
C LEU A 33 10.60 -8.70 1.43
N TYR A 34 10.35 -10.00 1.25
CA TYR A 34 10.23 -10.94 2.36
C TYR A 34 11.55 -11.10 3.11
N GLU A 35 12.66 -11.28 2.38
CA GLU A 35 14.00 -11.38 2.97
C GLU A 35 14.36 -10.13 3.77
N GLU A 36 14.16 -8.94 3.21
CA GLU A 36 14.40 -7.68 3.91
C GLU A 36 13.52 -7.55 5.16
N ALA A 37 12.22 -7.86 5.05
CA ALA A 37 11.30 -7.77 6.19
C ALA A 37 11.70 -8.71 7.33
N VAL A 38 12.15 -9.94 7.03
CA VAL A 38 12.61 -10.90 8.04
C VAL A 38 13.95 -10.48 8.62
N ARG A 39 14.93 -10.11 7.78
CA ARG A 39 16.28 -9.69 8.20
C ARG A 39 16.23 -8.47 9.11
N ARG A 40 15.35 -7.52 8.80
CA ARG A 40 15.12 -6.29 9.57
C ARG A 40 14.19 -6.48 10.77
N ARG A 41 13.69 -7.70 11.01
CA ARG A 41 12.75 -8.04 12.09
C ARG A 41 11.47 -7.19 12.05
N GLU A 42 11.02 -6.84 10.85
CA GLU A 42 9.77 -6.11 10.63
C GLU A 42 8.55 -7.03 10.74
N GLY A 43 8.75 -8.33 10.53
CA GLY A 43 7.71 -9.35 10.60
C GLY A 43 8.27 -10.76 10.69
N VAL A 44 7.36 -11.72 10.79
CA VAL A 44 7.67 -13.16 10.81
C VAL A 44 6.86 -13.88 9.74
N VAL A 45 7.39 -14.97 9.22
CA VAL A 45 6.67 -15.81 8.25
C VAL A 45 5.83 -16.83 9.03
N ALA A 46 4.52 -16.79 8.87
CA ALA A 46 3.62 -17.78 9.47
C ALA A 46 3.60 -19.09 8.68
N GLU A 47 3.06 -20.14 9.30
CA GLU A 47 2.71 -21.37 8.60
C GLU A 47 1.85 -21.04 7.35
N GLY A 48 2.25 -21.60 6.20
CA GLY A 48 1.64 -21.28 4.91
C GLY A 48 2.24 -20.07 4.19
N GLY A 49 3.28 -19.40 4.71
CA GLY A 49 4.08 -18.43 3.96
C GLY A 49 3.57 -16.98 3.96
N ALA A 50 2.54 -16.67 4.75
CA ALA A 50 2.10 -15.28 4.93
C ALA A 50 3.11 -14.50 5.79
N LEU A 51 3.48 -13.29 5.37
CA LEU A 51 4.23 -12.36 6.23
C LEU A 51 3.28 -11.75 7.27
N VAL A 52 3.59 -11.94 8.54
CA VAL A 52 2.85 -11.41 9.69
C VAL A 52 3.64 -10.26 10.30
N VAL A 53 3.00 -9.10 10.37
CA VAL A 53 3.58 -7.85 10.92
C VAL A 53 2.71 -7.33 12.06
N ARG A 54 3.27 -6.42 12.87
CA ARG A 54 2.55 -5.71 13.93
C ARG A 54 2.54 -4.22 13.63
N THR A 55 1.36 -3.60 13.70
CA THR A 55 1.19 -2.15 13.44
C THR A 55 1.15 -1.30 14.72
N GLY A 56 1.51 -1.90 15.85
CA GLY A 56 1.51 -1.22 17.15
C GLY A 56 0.12 -0.75 17.58
N ILE A 57 0.05 0.46 18.13
CA ILE A 57 -1.17 1.07 18.69
C ILE A 57 -2.22 1.31 17.60
N HIS A 58 -1.79 1.79 16.43
CA HIS A 58 -2.67 2.06 15.30
C HIS A 58 -2.99 0.77 14.55
N THR A 59 -4.08 0.13 14.93
CA THR A 59 -4.62 -1.06 14.24
C THR A 59 -5.67 -0.69 13.17
N GLY A 60 -5.94 0.60 12.97
CA GLY A 60 -6.91 1.13 12.03
C GLY A 60 -6.55 2.53 11.58
N ARG A 61 -7.48 3.19 10.87
CA ARG A 61 -7.26 4.55 10.39
C ARG A 61 -7.20 5.56 11.54
N SER A 62 -6.53 6.67 11.27
CA SER A 62 -6.46 7.85 12.13
C SER A 62 -7.09 9.08 11.44
N PRO A 63 -8.42 9.14 11.26
CA PRO A 63 -9.08 10.24 10.52
C PRO A 63 -8.80 11.63 11.11
N ASN A 64 -8.66 11.69 12.44
CA ASN A 64 -8.38 12.93 13.17
C ASN A 64 -6.93 13.41 13.01
N ASP A 65 -6.06 12.63 12.36
CA ASP A 65 -4.66 12.95 12.13
C ASP A 65 -4.36 13.27 10.65
N LYS A 66 -5.39 13.32 9.80
CA LYS A 66 -5.25 13.75 8.40
C LYS A 66 -5.37 15.26 8.28
N PHE A 67 -4.44 15.88 7.56
CA PHE A 67 -4.40 17.32 7.30
C PHE A 67 -4.12 17.57 5.81
N ILE A 68 -4.66 18.67 5.28
CA ILE A 68 -4.45 19.11 3.90
C ILE A 68 -3.86 20.52 3.96
N VAL A 69 -2.76 20.73 3.24
CA VAL A 69 -2.12 22.06 3.16
C VAL A 69 -3.11 23.04 2.55
N GLU A 70 -3.38 24.15 3.24
CA GLU A 70 -4.24 25.23 2.74
C GLU A 70 -3.39 26.29 2.03
N ASP A 71 -3.35 26.21 0.70
CA ASP A 71 -2.59 27.12 -0.17
C ASP A 71 -3.44 27.56 -1.38
N GLY A 72 -2.82 28.23 -2.35
CA GLY A 72 -3.53 28.71 -3.55
C GLY A 72 -4.18 27.60 -4.37
N GLU A 73 -3.62 26.37 -4.37
CA GLU A 73 -4.13 25.22 -5.12
C GLU A 73 -5.34 24.58 -4.41
N SER A 74 -5.28 24.45 -3.08
CA SER A 74 -6.28 23.71 -2.33
C SER A 74 -7.44 24.57 -1.80
N LYS A 75 -7.21 25.85 -1.48
CA LYS A 75 -8.14 26.69 -0.71
C LYS A 75 -9.55 26.75 -1.29
N GLY A 76 -9.68 26.85 -2.62
CA GLY A 76 -10.97 26.91 -3.31
C GLY A 76 -11.52 25.55 -3.79
N ARG A 77 -10.77 24.46 -3.63
CA ARG A 77 -11.08 23.14 -4.20
C ARG A 77 -11.46 22.10 -3.16
N ILE A 78 -11.14 22.34 -1.90
CA ILE A 78 -11.35 21.40 -0.80
C ILE A 78 -12.60 21.77 -0.01
N ASP A 79 -13.44 20.77 0.28
CA ASP A 79 -14.54 20.88 1.24
C ASP A 79 -14.01 20.80 2.67
N TRP A 80 -13.67 21.96 3.24
CA TRP A 80 -13.03 22.08 4.55
C TRP A 80 -13.98 21.73 5.71
N GLY A 81 -13.48 20.99 6.70
CA GLY A 81 -14.29 20.64 7.88
C GLY A 81 -13.63 19.61 8.79
N LYS A 82 -14.45 18.87 9.55
CA LYS A 82 -13.95 17.85 10.50
C LYS A 82 -13.12 16.75 9.82
N THR A 83 -13.45 16.42 8.57
CA THR A 83 -12.75 15.37 7.80
C THR A 83 -11.52 15.91 7.08
N ASN A 84 -11.64 17.08 6.43
CA ASN A 84 -10.57 17.73 5.69
C ASN A 84 -10.07 18.93 6.50
N LYS A 85 -9.10 18.67 7.38
CA LYS A 85 -8.57 19.67 8.31
C LYS A 85 -7.43 20.44 7.64
N PRO A 86 -7.42 21.78 7.68
CA PRO A 86 -6.34 22.56 7.10
C PRO A 86 -5.07 22.44 7.94
N ILE A 87 -3.91 22.60 7.29
CA ILE A 87 -2.63 22.92 7.92
C ILE A 87 -1.97 24.07 7.14
N ALA A 88 -1.42 25.05 7.84
CA ALA A 88 -0.74 26.17 7.21
C ALA A 88 0.52 25.71 6.46
N PRO A 89 0.86 26.28 5.28
CA PRO A 89 2.02 25.87 4.49
C PRO A 89 3.34 25.88 5.27
N ASP A 90 3.58 26.89 6.09
CA ASP A 90 4.81 26.99 6.90
C ASP A 90 4.90 25.89 7.97
N ARG A 91 3.75 25.53 8.56
CA ARG A 91 3.68 24.46 9.55
C ARG A 91 3.90 23.10 8.92
N TYR A 92 3.26 22.85 7.77
CA TYR A 92 3.52 21.67 6.95
C TYR A 92 5.01 21.57 6.61
N ARG A 93 5.61 22.65 6.13
CA ARG A 93 7.01 22.66 5.69
C ARG A 93 7.97 22.38 6.84
N ALA A 94 7.72 22.93 8.02
CA ALA A 94 8.52 22.65 9.22
C ALA A 94 8.46 21.15 9.60
N LEU A 95 7.27 20.57 9.66
CA LEU A 95 7.08 19.15 9.98
C LEU A 95 7.69 18.24 8.89
N TYR A 96 7.43 18.53 7.61
CA TYR A 96 7.99 17.80 6.48
C TYR A 96 9.52 17.81 6.51
N ASN A 97 10.15 18.96 6.75
CA ASN A 97 11.61 19.06 6.85
C ASN A 97 12.19 18.19 7.97
N ARG A 98 11.49 18.07 9.12
CA ARG A 98 11.90 17.15 10.20
C ARG A 98 11.78 15.68 9.78
N MET A 99 10.73 15.32 9.03
CA MET A 99 10.59 13.98 8.45
C MET A 99 11.73 13.67 7.46
N ILE A 100 12.10 14.63 6.61
CA ILE A 100 13.25 14.51 5.70
C ILE A 100 14.57 14.40 6.47
N GLY A 101 14.71 15.14 7.58
CA GLY A 101 15.83 15.02 8.50
C GLY A 101 15.91 13.63 9.15
N TYR A 102 14.77 13.07 9.55
CA TYR A 102 14.69 11.71 10.11
C TYR A 102 15.12 10.63 9.10
N ALA A 103 14.83 10.81 7.82
CA ALA A 103 15.20 9.87 6.76
C ALA A 103 16.71 9.86 6.45
N GLN A 104 17.49 10.84 6.90
CA GLN A 104 18.94 10.88 6.67
C GLN A 104 19.60 9.61 7.23
N ARG A 105 20.55 9.05 6.46
CA ARG A 105 21.31 7.82 6.78
C ARG A 105 20.47 6.56 6.98
N ARG A 106 19.16 6.62 6.70
CA ARG A 106 18.28 5.44 6.73
C ARG A 106 18.17 4.83 5.35
N ASP A 107 17.88 3.54 5.35
CA ASP A 107 17.50 2.81 4.16
C ASP A 107 16.04 3.11 3.81
N LEU A 108 15.75 3.30 2.52
CA LEU A 108 14.39 3.50 2.02
C LEU A 108 14.06 2.49 0.92
N PHE A 109 12.79 2.10 0.88
CA PHE A 109 12.20 1.28 -0.17
C PHE A 109 11.31 2.15 -1.04
N VAL A 110 11.46 2.02 -2.35
CA VAL A 110 10.70 2.79 -3.34
C VAL A 110 9.91 1.85 -4.23
N ARG A 111 8.64 2.17 -4.45
CA ARG A 111 7.75 1.47 -5.36
C ARG A 111 7.09 2.46 -6.31
N ASP A 112 7.27 2.23 -7.60
CA ASP A 112 6.49 2.88 -8.64
C ASP A 112 5.27 2.04 -8.98
N CYS A 113 4.10 2.68 -9.00
CA CYS A 113 2.80 2.04 -9.19
C CYS A 113 1.87 2.89 -10.06
N TRP A 114 0.87 2.25 -10.67
CA TRP A 114 -0.28 2.91 -11.26
C TRP A 114 -1.49 2.87 -10.30
N ALA A 115 -2.23 3.97 -10.22
CA ALA A 115 -3.52 4.06 -9.54
C ALA A 115 -4.63 4.29 -10.57
N GLY A 116 -5.52 3.31 -10.73
CA GLY A 116 -6.53 3.25 -11.79
C GLY A 116 -6.08 2.33 -12.93
N ALA A 117 -6.97 1.45 -13.39
CA ALA A 117 -6.65 0.43 -14.39
C ALA A 117 -6.71 0.95 -15.84
N ASP A 118 -7.57 1.93 -16.11
CA ASP A 118 -7.68 2.53 -17.43
C ASP A 118 -6.43 3.39 -17.74
N PRO A 119 -5.64 3.07 -18.78
CA PRO A 119 -4.46 3.85 -19.16
C PRO A 119 -4.72 5.34 -19.45
N ALA A 120 -5.94 5.71 -19.86
CA ALA A 120 -6.30 7.11 -20.12
C ALA A 120 -6.48 7.93 -18.83
N HIS A 121 -6.78 7.26 -17.71
CA HIS A 121 -7.12 7.90 -16.45
C HIS A 121 -6.20 7.53 -15.29
N ARG A 122 -5.35 6.50 -15.44
CA ARG A 122 -4.41 6.06 -14.42
C ARG A 122 -3.46 7.18 -14.02
N ILE A 123 -3.12 7.20 -12.73
CA ILE A 123 -2.20 8.16 -12.13
C ILE A 123 -0.91 7.44 -11.72
N GLY A 124 0.24 8.01 -12.09
CA GLY A 124 1.54 7.51 -11.64
C GLY A 124 1.79 7.86 -10.18
N VAL A 125 1.92 6.85 -9.30
CA VAL A 125 2.18 7.04 -7.87
C VAL A 125 3.49 6.38 -7.48
N ARG A 126 4.37 7.14 -6.82
CA ARG A 126 5.55 6.60 -6.15
C ARG A 126 5.31 6.48 -4.67
N VAL A 127 5.56 5.31 -4.09
CA VAL A 127 5.54 5.09 -2.63
C VAL A 127 6.97 4.94 -2.14
N VAL A 128 7.39 5.81 -1.23
CA VAL A 128 8.70 5.82 -0.58
C VAL A 128 8.47 5.53 0.90
N ASN A 129 9.12 4.51 1.44
CA ASN A 129 8.86 4.08 2.81
C ASN A 129 10.09 3.45 3.49
N GLU A 130 10.15 3.49 4.82
CA GLU A 130 11.36 3.03 5.56
C GLU A 130 11.43 1.51 5.82
N THR A 131 10.38 0.75 5.50
CA THR A 131 10.32 -0.70 5.78
C THR A 131 9.90 -1.56 4.61
N ALA A 132 10.50 -2.73 4.43
CA ALA A 132 10.17 -3.62 3.31
C ALA A 132 8.69 -4.03 3.28
N TRP A 133 8.06 -4.29 4.43
CA TRP A 133 6.68 -4.79 4.45
C TRP A 133 5.63 -3.76 3.97
N HIS A 134 5.84 -2.46 4.22
CA HIS A 134 4.98 -1.41 3.65
C HIS A 134 5.12 -1.31 2.13
N ASN A 135 6.32 -1.59 1.60
CA ASN A 135 6.54 -1.61 0.16
C ASN A 135 5.86 -2.84 -0.49
N LEU A 136 5.89 -4.00 0.19
CA LEU A 136 5.12 -5.18 -0.18
C LEU A 136 3.61 -4.89 -0.16
N PHE A 137 3.11 -4.17 0.85
CA PHE A 137 1.72 -3.74 0.89
C PHE A 137 1.37 -2.85 -0.31
N ALA A 138 2.18 -1.85 -0.65
CA ALA A 138 1.96 -1.01 -1.82
C ALA A 138 1.91 -1.82 -3.12
N ARG A 139 2.85 -2.77 -3.29
CA ARG A 139 2.86 -3.70 -4.44
C ARG A 139 1.59 -4.55 -4.55
N ASN A 140 0.98 -4.90 -3.41
CA ASN A 140 -0.24 -5.72 -3.37
C ASN A 140 -1.53 -4.92 -3.62
N MET A 141 -1.49 -3.61 -3.41
CA MET A 141 -2.68 -2.74 -3.43
C MET A 141 -2.82 -1.93 -4.72
N PHE A 142 -1.75 -1.81 -5.50
CA PHE A 142 -1.70 -0.95 -6.68
C PHE A 142 -1.17 -1.70 -7.89
N LEU A 143 -1.42 -1.14 -9.06
CA LEU A 143 -1.04 -1.74 -10.33
C LEU A 143 0.45 -1.59 -10.57
N ARG A 144 1.04 -2.62 -11.16
CA ARG A 144 2.47 -2.70 -11.40
C ARG A 144 2.76 -2.15 -12.79
N PRO A 145 3.65 -1.17 -12.94
CA PRO A 145 4.16 -0.80 -14.25
C PRO A 145 4.90 -2.00 -14.87
N LYS A 146 4.85 -2.09 -16.19
CA LYS A 146 5.67 -3.05 -16.93
C LYS A 146 7.16 -2.68 -16.79
N PRO A 147 8.09 -3.64 -16.90
CA PRO A 147 9.52 -3.37 -16.78
C PRO A 147 10.02 -2.20 -17.64
N GLU A 148 9.54 -2.11 -18.88
CA GLU A 148 9.85 -1.04 -19.83
C GLU A 148 9.27 0.34 -19.43
N GLU A 149 8.20 0.37 -18.65
CA GLU A 149 7.63 1.63 -18.14
C GLU A 149 8.42 2.18 -16.94
N LEU A 150 9.21 1.34 -16.25
CA LEU A 150 9.90 1.73 -15.01
C LEU A 150 11.06 2.70 -15.25
N GLU A 151 11.85 2.53 -16.32
CA GLU A 151 13.02 3.39 -16.57
C GLU A 151 12.62 4.88 -16.71
N GLY A 152 11.52 5.13 -17.43
CA GLY A 152 10.97 6.45 -17.67
C GLY A 152 9.91 6.89 -16.65
N PHE A 153 9.67 6.12 -15.59
CA PHE A 153 8.57 6.38 -14.67
C PHE A 153 8.74 7.72 -13.96
N LYS A 154 7.82 8.65 -14.25
CA LYS A 154 7.72 9.96 -13.61
C LYS A 154 6.47 9.98 -12.72
N PRO A 155 6.60 10.01 -11.38
CA PRO A 155 5.43 10.05 -10.53
C PRO A 155 4.66 11.36 -10.72
N GLU A 156 3.34 11.24 -10.80
CA GLU A 156 2.44 12.39 -10.69
C GLU A 156 2.20 12.74 -9.22
N PHE A 157 2.19 11.76 -8.32
CA PHE A 157 2.14 11.94 -6.87
C PHE A 157 3.14 11.04 -6.16
N THR A 158 3.62 11.48 -5.00
CA THR A 158 4.47 10.68 -4.13
C THR A 158 3.85 10.50 -2.75
N ILE A 159 3.87 9.27 -2.23
CA ILE A 159 3.57 8.95 -0.83
C ILE A 159 4.90 8.75 -0.10
N LEU A 160 5.21 9.57 0.90
CA LEU A 160 6.35 9.41 1.80
C LEU A 160 5.88 8.86 3.15
N ASN A 161 6.12 7.58 3.41
CA ASN A 161 5.65 6.88 4.60
C ASN A 161 6.81 6.55 5.56
N LEU A 162 6.93 7.35 6.62
CA LEU A 162 7.96 7.26 7.67
C LEU A 162 7.30 7.02 9.04
N PRO A 163 6.68 5.84 9.26
CA PRO A 163 5.92 5.52 10.47
C PRO A 163 6.73 5.58 11.78
N GLY A 164 8.05 5.48 11.72
CA GLY A 164 8.94 5.59 12.88
C GLY A 164 9.24 7.02 13.31
N PHE A 165 8.93 8.02 12.47
CA PHE A 165 8.94 9.42 12.89
C PHE A 165 7.64 9.74 13.64
N GLN A 166 7.74 10.46 14.75
CA GLN A 166 6.60 10.92 15.54
C GLN A 166 6.49 12.44 15.45
N ALA A 167 5.28 12.93 15.16
CA ALA A 167 4.98 14.35 15.27
C ALA A 167 4.97 14.78 16.74
N ASP A 168 5.21 16.06 16.99
CA ASP A 168 5.05 16.70 18.28
C ASP A 168 3.80 17.60 18.21
N PRO A 169 2.67 17.23 18.86
CA PRO A 169 1.44 17.99 18.80
C PRO A 169 1.58 19.47 19.16
N ALA A 170 2.42 19.79 20.15
CA ALA A 170 2.59 21.15 20.64
C ALA A 170 3.36 22.00 19.62
N LEU A 171 4.38 21.42 18.98
CA LEU A 171 5.19 22.11 17.98
C LEU A 171 4.50 22.16 16.60
N ASP A 172 3.98 21.02 16.16
CA ASP A 172 3.51 20.79 14.80
C ASP A 172 2.02 21.15 14.61
N GLY A 173 1.28 21.37 15.70
CA GLY A 173 -0.16 21.65 15.64
C GLY A 173 -0.97 20.44 15.15
N THR A 174 -0.45 19.23 15.33
CA THR A 174 -1.15 17.98 15.04
C THR A 174 -2.03 17.56 16.22
N ALA A 175 -2.98 16.65 15.98
CA ALA A 175 -3.87 16.15 17.05
C ALA A 175 -3.18 15.10 17.94
N SER A 176 -2.18 14.40 17.39
CA SER A 176 -1.39 13.37 18.07
C SER A 176 0.02 13.30 17.46
N ASP A 177 0.79 12.30 17.86
CA ASP A 177 2.10 11.98 17.29
C ASP A 177 2.00 11.34 15.88
N CYS A 178 0.78 11.05 15.42
CA CYS A 178 0.45 10.64 14.06
C CYS A 178 0.08 11.86 13.19
N ALA A 179 0.50 11.83 11.92
CA ALA A 179 0.06 12.80 10.92
C ALA A 179 0.03 12.20 9.50
N ILE A 180 -1.02 12.53 8.75
CA ILE A 180 -1.15 12.27 7.32
C ILE A 180 -1.29 13.63 6.65
N LEU A 181 -0.21 14.14 6.07
CA LEU A 181 -0.11 15.47 5.48
C LEU A 181 -0.27 15.41 3.97
N VAL A 182 -1.35 15.94 3.42
CA VAL A 182 -1.61 15.99 1.98
C VAL A 182 -1.27 17.38 1.44
N ASN A 183 -0.32 17.45 0.51
CA ASN A 183 0.01 18.67 -0.22
C ASN A 183 -0.22 18.46 -1.72
N PHE A 184 -1.25 19.11 -2.27
CA PHE A 184 -1.61 19.00 -3.68
C PHE A 184 -0.70 19.84 -4.60
N THR A 185 -0.13 20.95 -4.10
CA THR A 185 0.83 21.77 -4.83
C THR A 185 2.15 21.01 -5.05
N ASP A 186 2.72 20.47 -3.97
CA ASP A 186 3.97 19.71 -4.03
C ASP A 186 3.75 18.28 -4.57
N ARG A 187 2.48 17.86 -4.69
CA ARG A 187 2.05 16.50 -5.07
C ARG A 187 2.64 15.41 -4.19
N VAL A 188 2.67 15.65 -2.88
CA VAL A 188 3.20 14.74 -1.87
C VAL A 188 2.16 14.47 -0.78
N VAL A 189 2.04 13.21 -0.37
CA VAL A 189 1.40 12.84 0.89
C VAL A 189 2.46 12.28 1.84
N ALA A 190 2.68 12.94 2.97
CA ALA A 190 3.63 12.50 3.99
C ALA A 190 2.89 11.84 5.17
N ILE A 191 3.31 10.65 5.59
CA ILE A 191 2.69 9.85 6.65
C ILE A 191 3.73 9.56 7.74
N CYS A 192 3.39 9.83 8.99
CA CYS A 192 4.23 9.52 10.15
C CYS A 192 3.40 9.09 11.38
N GLY A 193 4.06 8.49 12.36
CA GLY A 193 3.48 8.08 13.65
C GLY A 193 2.52 6.90 13.60
N THR A 194 2.20 6.37 12.41
CA THR A 194 1.29 5.24 12.24
C THR A 194 1.88 4.17 11.34
N TRP A 195 1.92 2.94 11.87
CA TRP A 195 2.31 1.74 11.12
C TRP A 195 1.12 1.11 10.39
N TYR A 196 -0.04 1.75 10.37
CA TYR A 196 -1.21 1.21 9.70
C TYR A 196 -1.14 1.45 8.18
N ALA A 197 -0.75 0.42 7.42
CA ALA A 197 -0.58 0.51 5.97
C ALA A 197 -1.84 0.94 5.19
N GLY A 198 -3.03 0.83 5.78
CA GLY A 198 -4.25 1.35 5.19
C GLY A 198 -4.22 2.86 4.93
N GLU A 199 -3.36 3.63 5.60
CA GLU A 199 -3.16 5.06 5.29
C GLU A 199 -2.51 5.28 3.92
N ILE A 200 -1.60 4.39 3.48
CA ILE A 200 -1.02 4.44 2.11
C ILE A 200 -2.15 4.27 1.08
N LYS A 201 -2.98 3.23 1.25
CA LYS A 201 -4.13 2.93 0.37
C LYS A 201 -5.13 4.09 0.33
N LYS A 202 -5.47 4.67 1.48
CA LYS A 202 -6.45 5.75 1.57
C LYS A 202 -5.90 7.12 1.13
N SER A 203 -4.59 7.31 1.19
CA SER A 203 -3.92 8.48 0.61
C SER A 203 -4.01 8.45 -0.92
N VAL A 204 -3.74 7.31 -1.57
CA VAL A 204 -3.95 7.17 -3.02
C VAL A 204 -5.42 7.34 -3.39
N PHE A 205 -6.35 6.80 -2.61
CA PHE A 205 -7.76 7.05 -2.85
C PHE A 205 -8.12 8.54 -2.72
N THR A 206 -7.54 9.26 -1.75
CA THR A 206 -7.72 10.73 -1.62
C THR A 206 -7.23 11.45 -2.87
N ILE A 207 -6.05 11.09 -3.39
CA ILE A 207 -5.49 11.67 -4.62
C ILE A 207 -6.43 11.47 -5.80
N LEU A 208 -6.95 10.25 -5.99
CA LEU A 208 -7.93 9.99 -7.06
C LEU A 208 -9.22 10.79 -6.90
N ASN A 209 -9.72 10.93 -5.66
CA ASN A 209 -10.91 11.75 -5.40
C ASN A 209 -10.71 13.23 -5.70
N TYR A 210 -9.47 13.70 -5.68
CA TYR A 210 -9.12 15.08 -6.01
C TYR A 210 -8.91 15.29 -7.52
N LEU A 211 -8.19 14.38 -8.18
CA LEU A 211 -7.76 14.56 -9.58
C LEU A 211 -8.79 14.08 -10.61
N LEU A 212 -9.52 12.99 -10.36
CA LEU A 212 -10.42 12.41 -11.35
C LEU A 212 -11.63 13.28 -11.70
N PRO A 213 -12.24 14.04 -10.76
CA PRO A 213 -13.32 14.96 -11.10
C PRO A 213 -12.94 16.00 -12.16
N ASP A 214 -11.70 16.49 -12.19
CA ASP A 214 -11.22 17.41 -13.23
C ASP A 214 -11.19 16.77 -14.62
N LYS A 215 -11.05 15.44 -14.67
CA LYS A 215 -11.11 14.63 -15.89
C LYS A 215 -12.54 14.17 -16.21
N ASN A 216 -13.54 14.71 -15.52
CA ASN A 216 -14.95 14.33 -15.62
C ASN A 216 -15.20 12.83 -15.33
N VAL A 217 -14.37 12.25 -14.45
CA VAL A 217 -14.49 10.86 -13.98
C VAL A 217 -14.98 10.87 -12.53
N LEU A 218 -16.03 10.11 -12.23
CA LEU A 218 -16.60 9.99 -10.89
C LEU A 218 -15.83 8.94 -10.05
N PRO A 219 -15.02 9.35 -9.06
CA PRO A 219 -14.42 8.42 -8.12
C PRO A 219 -15.47 7.86 -7.16
N MET A 220 -15.48 6.54 -6.95
CA MET A 220 -16.45 5.87 -6.08
C MET A 220 -15.76 4.99 -5.04
N HIS A 221 -16.22 5.05 -3.79
CA HIS A 221 -15.87 4.06 -2.76
C HIS A 221 -16.91 2.94 -2.77
N ALA A 222 -16.81 2.08 -3.77
CA ALA A 222 -17.74 0.98 -4.01
C ALA A 222 -16.97 -0.30 -4.38
N SER A 223 -17.65 -1.44 -4.34
CA SER A 223 -17.23 -2.63 -5.08
C SER A 223 -18.07 -2.75 -6.35
N ALA A 224 -17.51 -3.33 -7.40
CA ALA A 224 -18.22 -3.59 -8.65
C ALA A 224 -18.01 -5.02 -9.11
N ASN A 225 -19.05 -5.64 -9.65
CA ASN A 225 -19.01 -6.98 -10.25
C ASN A 225 -19.59 -6.92 -11.66
N VAL A 226 -19.12 -7.80 -12.55
CA VAL A 226 -19.61 -7.95 -13.92
C VAL A 226 -20.25 -9.34 -14.06
N GLY A 227 -21.48 -9.38 -14.54
CA GLY A 227 -22.21 -10.62 -14.81
C GLY A 227 -21.85 -11.25 -16.15
N PRO A 228 -22.31 -12.48 -16.44
CA PRO A 228 -22.00 -13.19 -17.68
C PRO A 228 -22.46 -12.50 -18.97
N LYS A 229 -23.36 -11.51 -18.87
CA LYS A 229 -23.86 -10.72 -20.01
C LYS A 229 -23.20 -9.34 -20.09
N ASN A 230 -22.06 -9.14 -19.41
CA ASN A 230 -21.39 -7.85 -19.23
C ASN A 230 -22.24 -6.78 -18.54
N ASP A 231 -23.23 -7.21 -17.74
CA ASP A 231 -24.03 -6.34 -16.88
C ASP A 231 -23.24 -5.99 -15.61
N VAL A 232 -23.11 -4.69 -15.33
CA VAL A 232 -22.30 -4.20 -14.21
C VAL A 232 -23.19 -3.85 -13.01
N ALA A 233 -22.85 -4.38 -11.84
CA ALA A 233 -23.48 -4.02 -10.57
C ALA A 233 -22.47 -3.31 -9.66
N ILE A 234 -22.85 -2.14 -9.14
CA ILE A 234 -22.03 -1.33 -8.23
C ILE A 234 -22.68 -1.33 -6.84
N PHE A 235 -21.89 -1.66 -5.82
CA PHE A 235 -22.34 -1.77 -4.44
C PHE A 235 -21.66 -0.73 -3.57
N PHE A 236 -22.45 0.22 -3.05
CA PHE A 236 -22.00 1.21 -2.09
C PHE A 236 -22.17 0.72 -0.67
N GLY A 237 -21.23 1.10 0.20
CA GLY A 237 -21.36 0.84 1.62
C GLY A 237 -20.08 1.09 2.40
N LEU A 238 -20.23 1.58 3.64
CA LEU A 238 -19.13 1.80 4.57
C LEU A 238 -18.39 0.48 4.90
N SER A 239 -17.27 0.59 5.63
CA SER A 239 -16.60 -0.60 6.15
C SER A 239 -17.58 -1.40 7.02
N GLY A 240 -17.77 -2.68 6.71
CA GLY A 240 -18.66 -3.57 7.47
C GLY A 240 -20.12 -3.68 7.00
N THR A 241 -20.57 -2.93 5.98
CA THR A 241 -22.00 -2.86 5.61
C THR A 241 -22.50 -3.94 4.65
N GLY A 242 -21.88 -5.13 4.64
CA GLY A 242 -22.44 -6.28 3.90
C GLY A 242 -21.85 -6.60 2.51
N LYS A 243 -20.81 -5.89 2.04
CA LYS A 243 -20.07 -6.28 0.80
C LYS A 243 -19.62 -7.75 0.84
N THR A 244 -19.01 -8.14 1.96
CA THR A 244 -18.62 -9.53 2.24
C THR A 244 -19.82 -10.48 2.26
N THR A 245 -20.96 -10.05 2.79
CA THR A 245 -22.18 -10.86 2.86
C THR A 245 -22.71 -11.16 1.46
N LEU A 246 -22.70 -10.16 0.56
CA LEU A 246 -23.06 -10.34 -0.84
C LEU A 246 -22.07 -11.24 -1.58
N ALA A 247 -20.76 -11.04 -1.38
CA ALA A 247 -19.74 -11.92 -1.96
C ALA A 247 -19.95 -13.39 -1.54
N ARG A 248 -20.31 -13.63 -0.27
CA ARG A 248 -20.68 -14.97 0.23
C ARG A 248 -21.97 -15.49 -0.39
N HIS A 249 -22.99 -14.65 -0.57
CA HIS A 249 -24.24 -15.03 -1.21
C HIS A 249 -23.99 -15.49 -2.65
N PHE A 250 -23.24 -14.74 -3.45
CA PHE A 250 -22.87 -15.14 -4.80
C PHE A 250 -22.00 -16.40 -4.82
N ALA A 251 -21.03 -16.52 -3.92
CA ALA A 251 -20.22 -17.72 -3.77
C ALA A 251 -21.08 -18.98 -3.49
N GLY A 252 -22.17 -18.86 -2.72
CA GLY A 252 -23.07 -19.98 -2.42
C GLY A 252 -23.84 -20.53 -3.61
N HIS A 253 -23.87 -19.81 -4.74
CA HIS A 253 -24.55 -20.25 -5.98
C HIS A 253 -23.58 -20.89 -6.99
N VAL A 254 -22.28 -20.99 -6.65
CA VAL A 254 -21.29 -21.66 -7.50
C VAL A 254 -21.33 -23.15 -7.19
N ASP A 255 -21.61 -23.97 -8.20
CA ASP A 255 -21.46 -25.42 -8.11
C ASP A 255 -19.98 -25.81 -8.19
N GLY A 256 -19.26 -25.73 -7.06
CA GLY A 256 -17.85 -26.13 -6.92
C GLY A 256 -17.11 -25.38 -5.80
N ASP A 257 -15.80 -25.63 -5.70
CA ASP A 257 -14.98 -25.04 -4.63
C ASP A 257 -14.81 -23.52 -4.82
N VAL A 258 -15.12 -22.75 -3.78
CA VAL A 258 -14.88 -21.31 -3.73
C VAL A 258 -13.78 -21.00 -2.72
N GLN A 259 -12.77 -20.22 -3.13
CA GLN A 259 -11.67 -19.82 -2.25
C GLN A 259 -11.72 -18.32 -1.96
N PHE A 260 -11.80 -17.94 -0.69
CA PHE A 260 -11.63 -16.55 -0.27
C PHE A 260 -10.14 -16.26 -0.03
N ALA A 261 -9.61 -15.27 -0.74
CA ALA A 261 -8.18 -15.05 -0.85
C ALA A 261 -7.79 -13.56 -0.68
N PRO A 262 -8.16 -12.85 0.40
CA PRO A 262 -7.81 -11.44 0.52
C PRO A 262 -6.31 -11.18 0.59
N SER A 263 -5.89 -9.96 0.30
CA SER A 263 -4.47 -9.59 0.28
C SER A 263 -3.82 -9.46 1.66
N THR A 264 -4.61 -9.28 2.74
CA THR A 264 -4.10 -9.09 4.11
C THR A 264 -4.67 -10.10 5.11
N GLY A 265 -3.89 -10.41 6.15
CA GLY A 265 -4.34 -11.29 7.23
C GLY A 265 -5.52 -10.72 8.02
N LYS A 266 -5.59 -9.39 8.19
CA LYS A 266 -6.71 -8.70 8.84
C LYS A 266 -8.00 -8.84 8.03
N ALA A 267 -7.93 -8.66 6.71
CA ALA A 267 -9.06 -8.92 5.83
C ALA A 267 -9.49 -10.40 5.91
N ALA A 268 -8.54 -11.34 5.89
CA ALA A 268 -8.83 -12.76 6.04
C ALA A 268 -9.53 -13.07 7.37
N GLN A 269 -9.09 -12.46 8.48
CA GLN A 269 -9.74 -12.59 9.78
C GLN A 269 -11.16 -12.02 9.77
N GLY A 270 -11.36 -10.84 9.18
CA GLY A 270 -12.67 -10.21 9.05
C GLY A 270 -13.64 -11.01 8.15
N LEU A 271 -13.13 -11.71 7.13
CA LEU A 271 -13.90 -12.65 6.33
C LEU A 271 -14.30 -13.89 7.14
N ARG A 272 -13.35 -14.49 7.88
CA ARG A 272 -13.61 -15.66 8.73
C ARG A 272 -14.63 -15.37 9.82
N SER A 273 -14.53 -14.21 10.49
CA SER A 273 -15.50 -13.81 11.52
C SER A 273 -16.90 -13.58 10.95
N LYS A 274 -17.03 -13.39 9.64
CA LYS A 274 -18.29 -13.25 8.90
C LYS A 274 -18.66 -14.54 8.16
N GLY A 275 -18.10 -15.70 8.53
CA GLY A 275 -18.51 -17.03 8.06
C GLY A 275 -17.83 -17.55 6.79
N ALA A 276 -16.84 -16.85 6.23
CA ALA A 276 -15.97 -17.42 5.18
C ALA A 276 -14.80 -18.18 5.83
N SER A 277 -15.07 -19.37 6.36
CA SER A 277 -14.13 -20.14 7.21
C SER A 277 -12.82 -20.51 6.52
N ASN A 278 -12.84 -20.70 5.20
CA ASN A 278 -11.66 -21.03 4.40
C ASN A 278 -10.83 -19.81 3.96
N ALA A 279 -11.16 -18.59 4.39
CA ALA A 279 -10.43 -17.39 3.97
C ALA A 279 -8.97 -17.39 4.46
N ARG A 280 -8.03 -17.27 3.52
CA ARG A 280 -6.56 -17.22 3.74
C ARG A 280 -5.95 -16.11 2.89
N THR A 281 -4.75 -15.64 3.23
CA THR A 281 -4.11 -14.61 2.38
C THR A 281 -3.79 -15.18 0.99
N ILE A 282 -3.93 -14.37 -0.06
CA ILE A 282 -3.58 -14.81 -1.42
C ILE A 282 -2.12 -15.33 -1.50
N HIS A 283 -1.19 -14.69 -0.80
CA HIS A 283 0.21 -15.09 -0.76
C HIS A 283 0.39 -16.50 -0.18
N SER A 284 -0.33 -16.83 0.89
CA SER A 284 -0.29 -18.19 1.46
C SER A 284 -0.94 -19.26 0.59
N LEU A 285 -1.75 -18.85 -0.39
CA LEU A 285 -2.32 -19.75 -1.37
C LEU A 285 -1.38 -19.94 -2.56
N ILE A 286 -0.65 -18.89 -2.96
CA ILE A 286 0.25 -18.94 -4.13
C ILE A 286 1.63 -19.49 -3.76
N TYR A 287 2.15 -19.18 -2.58
CA TYR A 287 3.51 -19.53 -2.16
C TYR A 287 3.50 -20.46 -0.95
N ARG A 288 4.51 -21.33 -0.85
CA ARG A 288 4.83 -22.11 0.34
C ARG A 288 6.29 -21.91 0.73
N PRO A 289 6.63 -21.92 2.03
CA PRO A 289 8.02 -22.00 2.48
C PRO A 289 8.67 -23.28 1.93
N ARG A 290 9.90 -23.18 1.41
CA ARG A 290 10.68 -24.32 0.91
C ARG A 290 11.80 -24.73 1.87
N GLY A 291 12.26 -23.82 2.73
CA GLY A 291 13.32 -24.03 3.71
C GLY A 291 13.99 -22.71 4.08
N GLU A 292 15.20 -22.80 4.63
CA GLU A 292 16.08 -21.68 4.94
C GLU A 292 17.39 -21.86 4.16
N GLU A 293 17.90 -20.79 3.55
CA GLU A 293 19.21 -20.78 2.89
C GLU A 293 20.15 -19.81 3.62
N ALA A 294 21.43 -20.19 3.68
CA ALA A 294 22.49 -19.35 4.21
C ALA A 294 22.80 -18.26 3.19
N VAL A 295 22.39 -17.03 3.49
CA VAL A 295 22.72 -15.87 2.69
C VAL A 295 23.88 -15.15 3.38
N GLU A 296 25.02 -15.12 2.71
CA GLU A 296 26.19 -14.37 3.14
C GLU A 296 26.08 -12.94 2.61
N ASP A 297 26.11 -11.97 3.51
CA ASP A 297 26.16 -10.55 3.12
C ASP A 297 27.56 -10.23 2.58
N GLU A 298 27.66 -10.00 1.26
CA GLU A 298 28.93 -9.74 0.56
C GLU A 298 29.70 -8.52 1.12
N THR A 299 29.03 -7.63 1.84
CA THR A 299 29.60 -6.41 2.43
C THR A 299 30.12 -6.63 3.84
N THR A 300 29.48 -7.49 4.62
CA THR A 300 29.79 -7.69 6.05
C THR A 300 30.34 -9.08 6.38
N GLY A 301 30.33 -10.01 5.43
CA GLY A 301 30.74 -11.41 5.62
C GLY A 301 29.83 -12.19 6.57
N LYS A 302 28.66 -11.63 6.92
CA LYS A 302 27.79 -12.20 7.94
C LYS A 302 26.77 -13.12 7.29
N THR A 303 26.83 -14.40 7.65
CA THR A 303 25.84 -15.40 7.20
C THR A 303 24.56 -15.27 8.01
N THR A 304 23.43 -15.12 7.33
CA THR A 304 22.08 -15.14 7.94
C THR A 304 21.22 -16.20 7.27
N MET A 305 20.48 -16.96 8.08
CA MET A 305 19.47 -17.88 7.56
C MET A 305 18.28 -17.06 7.04
N SER A 306 17.96 -17.17 5.76
CA SER A 306 16.82 -16.49 5.13
C SER A 306 15.82 -17.52 4.60
N PRO A 307 14.52 -17.36 4.85
CA PRO A 307 13.51 -18.29 4.35
C PRO A 307 13.34 -18.15 2.83
N THR A 308 13.30 -19.27 2.12
CA THR A 308 13.03 -19.32 0.68
C THR A 308 11.60 -19.78 0.37
N PHE A 309 11.05 -19.29 -0.74
CA PHE A 309 9.65 -19.54 -1.14
C PHE A 309 9.57 -20.20 -2.51
N ALA A 310 8.60 -21.10 -2.68
CA ALA A 310 8.28 -21.71 -3.97
C ALA A 310 6.76 -21.63 -4.24
N ILE A 311 6.38 -21.68 -5.51
CA ILE A 311 4.96 -21.73 -5.91
C ILE A 311 4.29 -22.99 -5.33
N ASN A 312 3.16 -22.81 -4.65
CA ASN A 312 2.36 -23.87 -4.05
C ASN A 312 1.39 -24.49 -5.08
N ARG A 313 1.90 -25.40 -5.92
CA ARG A 313 1.10 -26.09 -6.94
C ARG A 313 -0.02 -26.99 -6.37
N GLN A 314 0.04 -27.33 -5.08
CA GLN A 314 -0.97 -28.16 -4.41
C GLN A 314 -2.05 -27.33 -3.70
N SER A 315 -1.99 -26.01 -3.84
CA SER A 315 -2.92 -25.10 -3.18
C SER A 315 -4.38 -25.39 -3.54
N PRO A 316 -5.33 -25.29 -2.58
CA PRO A 316 -6.75 -25.36 -2.87
C PRO A 316 -7.20 -24.38 -3.96
N VAL A 317 -6.52 -23.23 -4.09
CA VAL A 317 -6.82 -22.23 -5.13
C VAL A 317 -6.67 -22.78 -6.54
N ALA A 318 -5.79 -23.78 -6.75
CA ALA A 318 -5.57 -24.39 -8.06
C ALA A 318 -6.76 -25.21 -8.56
N ARG A 319 -7.70 -25.56 -7.67
CA ARG A 319 -8.91 -26.33 -7.98
C ARG A 319 -10.20 -25.53 -7.79
N ALA A 320 -10.09 -24.28 -7.32
CA ALA A 320 -11.26 -23.43 -7.05
C ALA A 320 -11.93 -23.02 -8.37
N LYS A 321 -13.26 -23.17 -8.44
CA LYS A 321 -14.06 -22.66 -9.57
C LYS A 321 -14.28 -21.14 -9.48
N LEU A 322 -14.16 -20.57 -8.28
CA LEU A 322 -14.21 -19.12 -8.04
C LEU A 322 -13.20 -18.74 -6.95
N VAL A 323 -12.45 -17.67 -7.20
CA VAL A 323 -11.57 -17.04 -6.20
C VAL A 323 -12.10 -15.66 -5.88
N VAL A 324 -12.48 -15.42 -4.63
CA VAL A 324 -12.95 -14.11 -4.15
C VAL A 324 -11.80 -13.39 -3.46
N VAL A 325 -11.30 -12.32 -4.07
CA VAL A 325 -10.18 -11.54 -3.55
C VAL A 325 -10.70 -10.24 -2.92
N ASP A 326 -10.91 -10.25 -1.60
CA ASP A 326 -11.42 -9.08 -0.86
C ASP A 326 -10.29 -8.08 -0.48
N GLU A 327 -10.68 -6.82 -0.27
CA GLU A 327 -9.81 -5.66 -0.04
C GLU A 327 -8.79 -5.33 -1.15
N CYS A 328 -8.95 -5.93 -2.34
CA CYS A 328 -8.21 -5.52 -3.52
C CYS A 328 -8.50 -4.06 -3.89
N SER A 329 -7.54 -3.43 -4.55
CA SER A 329 -7.65 -2.08 -5.06
C SER A 329 -6.86 -2.01 -6.35
N MET A 330 -7.31 -1.16 -7.27
CA MET A 330 -6.70 -0.98 -8.58
C MET A 330 -6.43 -2.34 -9.26
N VAL A 331 -7.51 -3.06 -9.56
CA VAL A 331 -7.43 -4.38 -10.23
C VAL A 331 -7.54 -4.15 -11.74
N ASP A 332 -6.70 -4.82 -12.51
CA ASP A 332 -6.72 -4.82 -13.98
C ASP A 332 -7.01 -6.23 -14.53
N GLU A 333 -7.02 -6.36 -15.86
CA GLU A 333 -7.27 -7.63 -16.56
C GLU A 333 -6.19 -8.69 -16.25
N GLU A 334 -4.97 -8.31 -15.87
CA GLU A 334 -3.93 -9.28 -15.48
C GLU A 334 -4.24 -10.00 -14.15
N LEU A 335 -5.16 -9.46 -13.35
CA LEU A 335 -5.61 -10.04 -12.08
C LEU A 335 -6.94 -10.83 -12.20
N GLY A 336 -7.62 -10.80 -13.36
CA GLY A 336 -8.93 -11.40 -13.60
C GLY A 336 -9.03 -12.15 -14.92
#